data_AF-A0A3N1HX68-F1
#
_entry.id   AF-A0A3N1HX68-F1
#
_cell.length_a   1.000
_cell.length_b   1.000
_cell.length_c   1.000
_cell.angle_alpha   90.00
_cell.angle_beta   90.00
_cell.angle_gamma   90.00
#
_symmetry.space_group_name_H-M   'P 1'
#
loop_
_entity.id
_entity.type
_entity.pdbx_description
1 polymer ?
#
loop_
_entity_poly.entity_id
_entity_poly.type
_entity_poly.pdbx_seq_one_letter_code
_entity_poly.pdbx_strand_id
1 'polypeptide(L)'
;MSTSPLAADVHRGAPAFRGRIGRDARSGHYAVPHRYRLHLSTACPDGLRLAVGHSLLALDGSCPVTVLPAVPDRPDGGHAALLPLYEASAHHYTGPAVAPVLSDDWSGRIVSTHARDILRDLDRFAYDGDTCLYPCGTESVIEAVERMCTEGIEEAAQSAGRAGTDPAERAAALEVLIGTLGRLERRLLDAEYLVDDRLTAADVELWVTLVQLDTVHRCHLDASAVHRIAGHHALWAYARRLAARPAFGRHVDLDGISRRHHGRCQGLEAAGAAVQILDWAGHAADAPDTSRR
;
A
#
# COMPACT_ATOMS: atom_id res chain seq x y z
N MET A 1 -3.55 5.63 -41.64
CA MET A 1 -2.41 5.26 -40.78
C MET A 1 -2.68 5.83 -39.40
N SER A 2 -3.18 5.01 -38.48
CA SER A 2 -3.55 5.44 -37.14
C SER A 2 -2.40 5.08 -36.20
N THR A 3 -1.63 6.10 -35.82
CA THR A 3 -0.61 5.99 -34.77
C THR A 3 -1.31 5.76 -33.44
N SER A 4 -1.25 4.53 -32.92
CA SER A 4 -1.60 4.26 -31.52
C SER A 4 -0.66 5.08 -30.63
N PRO A 5 -1.14 5.79 -29.61
CA PRO A 5 -0.24 6.45 -28.68
C PRO A 5 0.50 5.38 -27.86
N LEU A 6 1.79 5.64 -27.66
CA LEU A 6 2.69 4.90 -26.78
C LEU A 6 2.05 4.70 -25.40
N ALA A 7 2.33 3.53 -24.83
CA ALA A 7 1.98 3.14 -23.46
C ALA A 7 2.13 4.30 -22.48
N ALA A 8 1.03 4.66 -21.82
CA ALA A 8 1.06 5.56 -20.68
C ALA A 8 1.79 4.83 -19.56
N ASP A 9 3.06 5.19 -19.38
CA ASP A 9 3.86 4.83 -18.24
C ASP A 9 3.09 5.31 -16.99
N VAL A 10 2.69 4.39 -16.11
CA VAL A 10 2.10 4.73 -14.81
C VAL A 10 3.24 5.17 -13.91
N HIS A 11 3.90 6.26 -14.29
CA HIS A 11 4.81 6.97 -13.40
C HIS A 11 3.94 7.53 -12.28
N ARG A 12 4.16 7.06 -11.05
CA ARG A 12 3.59 7.67 -9.83
C ARG A 12 4.03 9.13 -9.84
N GLY A 13 3.15 10.04 -10.25
CA GLY A 13 3.43 11.47 -10.21
C GLY A 13 3.83 11.88 -8.80
N ALA A 14 4.75 12.84 -8.66
CA ALA A 14 5.11 13.36 -7.36
C ALA A 14 3.84 13.78 -6.60
N PRO A 15 3.72 13.49 -5.29
CA PRO A 15 2.52 13.83 -4.54
C PRO A 15 2.27 15.33 -4.60
N ALA A 16 1.03 15.71 -4.93
CA ALA A 16 0.65 17.10 -5.11
C ALA A 16 0.76 17.93 -3.81
N PHE A 17 0.55 17.28 -2.66
CA PHE A 17 0.60 17.92 -1.35
C PHE A 17 1.47 17.12 -0.38
N ARG A 18 2.42 17.80 0.28
CA ARG A 18 3.42 17.24 1.21
C ARG A 18 3.46 17.96 2.56
N GLY A 19 2.33 18.50 3.01
CA GLY A 19 2.21 19.03 4.37
C GLY A 19 2.40 17.93 5.40
N ARG A 20 2.79 18.31 6.62
CA ARG A 20 3.07 17.39 7.73
C ARG A 20 2.33 17.81 8.98
N ILE A 21 1.94 16.84 9.79
CA ILE A 21 1.47 17.07 11.16
C ILE A 21 2.70 17.18 12.06
N GLY A 22 2.93 18.37 12.59
CA GLY A 22 4.03 18.65 13.49
C GLY A 22 3.73 18.30 14.94
N ARG A 23 4.74 18.50 15.79
CA ARG A 23 4.72 18.09 17.20
C ARG A 23 3.94 19.04 18.10
N ASP A 24 3.72 20.28 17.66
CA ASP A 24 3.13 21.33 18.47
C ASP A 24 2.25 22.28 17.63
N ALA A 25 1.48 23.12 18.32
CA ALA A 25 0.58 24.07 17.69
C ALA A 25 1.28 25.09 16.76
N ARG A 26 2.60 25.29 16.90
CA ARG A 26 3.38 26.22 16.06
C ARG A 26 3.65 25.65 14.68
N SER A 27 3.48 24.34 14.51
CA SER A 27 3.65 23.64 13.24
C SER A 27 2.50 23.89 12.23
N GLY A 28 1.45 24.62 12.63
CA GLY A 28 0.24 24.87 11.83
C GLY A 28 -0.73 23.68 11.85
N HIS A 29 -0.25 22.52 11.40
CA HIS A 29 -0.92 21.23 11.62
C HIS A 29 -0.26 20.53 12.80
N TYR A 30 -1.06 20.08 13.77
CA TYR A 30 -0.61 19.38 14.97
C TYR A 30 -1.66 18.37 15.39
N ALA A 31 -1.24 17.28 16.03
CA ALA A 31 -2.12 16.16 16.33
C ALA A 31 -3.24 16.59 17.29
N VAL A 32 -4.48 16.60 16.79
CA VAL A 32 -5.72 16.90 17.53
C VAL A 32 -6.79 15.91 17.11
N PRO A 33 -7.39 15.16 18.05
CA PRO A 33 -8.52 14.27 17.74
C PRO A 33 -9.65 15.01 17.02
N HIS A 34 -10.28 14.33 16.07
CA HIS A 34 -11.42 14.81 15.27
C HIS A 34 -11.17 16.03 14.39
N ARG A 35 -9.91 16.49 14.25
CA ARG A 35 -9.55 17.55 13.30
C ARG A 35 -9.28 17.02 11.90
N TYR A 36 -8.68 15.84 11.80
CA TYR A 36 -8.22 15.30 10.53
C TYR A 36 -9.10 14.15 10.06
N ARG A 37 -9.17 13.98 8.75
CA ARG A 37 -9.91 12.89 8.11
C ARG A 37 -9.05 12.23 7.05
N LEU A 38 -9.10 10.91 7.02
CA LEU A 38 -8.38 10.09 6.08
C LEU A 38 -9.32 9.61 4.99
N HIS A 39 -9.05 9.93 3.73
CA HIS A 39 -9.81 9.45 2.58
C HIS A 39 -8.95 8.46 1.81
N LEU A 40 -9.38 7.20 1.72
CA LEU A 40 -8.59 6.12 1.13
C LEU A 40 -9.46 5.10 0.41
N SER A 41 -8.83 4.30 -0.44
CA SER A 41 -9.42 3.09 -0.99
C SER A 41 -8.49 1.92 -0.66
N THR A 42 -9.00 0.86 -0.03
CA THR A 42 -8.18 -0.33 0.28
C THR A 42 -7.79 -1.12 -0.96
N ALA A 43 -8.37 -0.80 -2.12
CA ALA A 43 -7.99 -1.38 -3.39
C ALA A 43 -6.67 -0.83 -3.97
N CYS A 44 -6.10 0.28 -3.45
CA CYS A 44 -4.70 0.63 -3.74
C CYS A 44 -3.76 0.18 -2.63
N PRO A 45 -2.48 -0.09 -2.96
CA PRO A 45 -1.45 -0.35 -1.96
C PRO A 45 -1.35 0.78 -0.92
N ASP A 46 -1.30 2.03 -1.35
CA ASP A 46 -1.17 3.17 -0.44
C ASP A 46 -2.37 3.32 0.51
N GLY A 47 -3.58 3.07 0.02
CA GLY A 47 -4.78 3.11 0.86
C GLY A 47 -4.88 1.91 1.80
N LEU A 48 -4.49 0.72 1.34
CA LEU A 48 -4.41 -0.47 2.19
C LEU A 48 -3.38 -0.28 3.32
N ARG A 49 -2.19 0.24 3.01
CA ARG A 49 -1.14 0.57 3.99
C ARG A 49 -1.66 1.52 5.07
N LEU A 50 -2.38 2.55 4.67
CA LEU A 50 -2.97 3.51 5.60
C LEU A 50 -4.11 2.93 6.42
N ALA A 51 -4.97 2.08 5.85
CA ALA A 51 -6.06 1.43 6.58
C ALA A 51 -5.53 0.47 7.66
N VAL A 52 -4.50 -0.32 7.32
CA VAL A 52 -3.81 -1.20 8.26
C VAL A 52 -3.13 -0.40 9.37
N GLY A 53 -2.33 0.59 9.01
CA GLY A 53 -1.63 1.44 9.98
C GLY A 53 -2.58 2.19 10.92
N HIS A 54 -3.66 2.76 10.38
CA HIS A 54 -4.72 3.41 11.17
C HIS A 54 -5.35 2.46 12.20
N SER A 55 -5.57 1.20 11.82
CA SER A 55 -6.14 0.18 12.71
C SER A 55 -5.16 -0.28 13.79
N LEU A 56 -3.89 -0.44 13.44
CA LEU A 56 -2.83 -0.79 14.39
C LEU A 56 -2.64 0.29 15.46
N LEU A 57 -2.84 1.55 15.08
CA LEU A 57 -2.75 2.72 15.96
C LEU A 57 -4.08 3.03 16.69
N ALA A 58 -5.12 2.21 16.51
CA ALA A 58 -6.44 2.37 17.13
C ALA A 58 -7.06 3.77 16.94
N LEU A 59 -6.93 4.34 15.73
CA LEU A 59 -7.31 5.73 15.45
C LEU A 59 -8.77 5.92 15.05
N ASP A 60 -9.61 4.88 15.12
CA ASP A 60 -11.04 4.93 14.77
C ASP A 60 -11.78 6.08 15.50
N GLY A 61 -11.43 6.31 16.76
CA GLY A 61 -12.00 7.39 17.57
C GLY A 61 -11.40 8.77 17.31
N SER A 62 -10.19 8.89 16.74
CA SER A 62 -9.47 10.17 16.67
C SER A 62 -9.33 10.74 15.25
N CYS A 63 -9.25 9.87 14.24
CA CYS A 63 -9.07 10.26 12.84
C CYS A 63 -10.07 9.46 11.99
N PRO A 64 -11.29 9.98 11.73
CA PRO A 64 -12.28 9.27 10.94
C PRO A 64 -11.79 8.95 9.53
N VAL A 65 -12.21 7.80 9.01
CA VAL A 65 -11.88 7.32 7.66
C VAL A 65 -13.10 7.43 6.74
N THR A 66 -12.90 8.00 5.56
CA THR A 66 -13.82 7.93 4.43
C THR A 66 -13.30 6.91 3.42
N VAL A 67 -14.01 5.79 3.27
CA VAL A 67 -13.66 4.76 2.29
C VAL A 67 -14.21 5.15 0.92
N LEU A 68 -13.31 5.26 -0.05
CA LEU A 68 -13.60 5.59 -1.44
C LEU A 68 -13.83 4.32 -2.27
N PRO A 69 -14.61 4.39 -3.36
CA PRO A 69 -14.79 3.27 -4.27
C PRO A 69 -13.47 2.67 -4.74
N ALA A 70 -13.44 1.35 -4.97
CA ALA A 70 -12.25 0.65 -5.44
C ALA A 70 -11.75 1.16 -6.81
N VAL A 71 -12.69 1.47 -7.70
CA VAL A 71 -12.44 2.04 -9.03
C VAL A 71 -12.76 3.53 -8.99
N PRO A 72 -11.86 4.42 -9.42
CA PRO A 72 -12.18 5.83 -9.55
C PRO A 72 -13.29 6.06 -10.57
N ASP A 73 -14.15 7.04 -10.29
CA ASP A 73 -15.36 7.35 -11.05
C ASP A 73 -15.14 8.46 -12.08
N ARG A 74 -13.92 8.99 -12.20
CA ARG A 74 -13.56 9.99 -13.21
C ARG A 74 -12.64 9.42 -14.31
N PRO A 75 -12.77 9.90 -15.56
CA PRO A 75 -11.94 9.45 -16.69
C PRO A 75 -10.44 9.71 -16.53
N ASP A 76 -10.07 10.72 -15.73
CA ASP A 76 -8.69 11.08 -15.40
C ASP A 76 -8.06 10.15 -14.34
N GLY A 77 -8.82 9.17 -13.83
CA GLY A 77 -8.38 8.23 -12.80
C GLY A 77 -8.51 8.75 -11.36
N GLY A 78 -9.17 9.89 -11.16
CA GLY A 78 -9.49 10.48 -9.86
C GLY A 78 -10.87 10.10 -9.31
N HIS A 79 -11.12 10.48 -8.06
CA HIS A 79 -12.41 10.32 -7.37
C HIS A 79 -13.16 11.65 -7.35
N ALA A 80 -14.40 11.67 -7.84
CA ALA A 80 -15.23 12.89 -7.84
C ALA A 80 -15.44 13.44 -6.42
N ALA A 81 -15.55 12.56 -5.42
CA ALA A 81 -15.67 12.92 -4.01
C ALA A 81 -14.47 13.70 -3.46
N LEU A 82 -13.28 13.55 -4.06
CA LEU A 82 -12.06 14.26 -3.62
C LEU A 82 -11.88 15.61 -4.32
N LEU A 83 -12.56 15.85 -5.44
CA LEU A 83 -12.36 17.05 -6.25
C LEU A 83 -12.52 18.36 -5.45
N PRO A 84 -13.55 18.52 -4.58
CA PRO A 84 -13.69 19.75 -3.78
C PRO A 84 -12.49 20.01 -2.85
N LEU A 85 -11.87 18.97 -2.28
CA LEU A 85 -10.69 19.11 -1.43
C LEU A 85 -9.47 19.58 -2.22
N TYR A 86 -9.29 19.05 -3.43
CA TYR A 86 -8.20 19.44 -4.33
C TYR A 86 -8.36 20.90 -4.80
N GLU A 87 -9.56 21.29 -5.22
CA GLU A 87 -9.88 22.66 -5.64
C GLU A 87 -9.72 23.67 -4.49
N ALA A 88 -10.09 23.29 -3.26
CA ALA A 88 -9.90 24.13 -2.07
C ALA A 88 -8.42 24.31 -1.67
N SER A 89 -7.56 23.37 -2.09
CA SER A 89 -6.14 23.30 -1.69
C SER A 89 -5.19 23.87 -2.73
N ALA A 90 -5.58 23.88 -4.00
CA ALA A 90 -4.79 24.44 -5.09
C ALA A 90 -5.68 25.25 -6.04
N HIS A 91 -5.30 26.51 -6.26
CA HIS A 91 -5.98 27.38 -7.21
C HIS A 91 -5.84 26.83 -8.63
N HIS A 92 -6.96 26.70 -9.35
CA HIS A 92 -7.00 26.12 -10.70
C HIS A 92 -6.37 24.72 -10.80
N TYR A 93 -6.64 23.85 -9.84
CA TYR A 93 -6.19 22.46 -9.91
C TYR A 93 -6.75 21.75 -11.16
N THR A 94 -5.86 21.23 -12.01
CA THR A 94 -6.20 20.53 -13.28
C THR A 94 -5.83 19.06 -13.28
N GLY A 95 -5.23 18.55 -12.20
CA GLY A 95 -4.83 17.15 -12.08
C GLY A 95 -5.98 16.22 -11.65
N PRO A 96 -5.75 14.90 -11.65
CA PRO A 96 -6.71 13.94 -11.11
C PRO A 96 -6.74 13.98 -9.58
N ALA A 97 -7.94 14.03 -8.99
CA ALA A 97 -8.14 13.98 -7.54
C ALA A 97 -7.96 12.55 -7.01
N VAL A 98 -6.72 12.16 -6.68
CA VAL A 98 -6.36 10.77 -6.36
C VAL A 98 -6.29 10.49 -4.85
N ALA A 99 -6.62 9.26 -4.47
CA ALA A 99 -6.44 8.76 -3.11
C ALA A 99 -5.03 8.15 -2.92
N PRO A 100 -4.47 8.14 -1.71
CA PRO A 100 -5.07 8.61 -0.44
C PRO A 100 -4.89 10.11 -0.17
N VAL A 101 -5.77 10.67 0.67
CA VAL A 101 -5.75 12.07 1.11
C VAL A 101 -5.90 12.15 2.62
N LEU A 102 -5.04 12.91 3.28
CA LEU A 102 -5.26 13.40 4.64
C LEU A 102 -5.76 14.85 4.55
N SER A 103 -7.00 15.10 5.00
CA SER A 103 -7.60 16.43 5.03
C SER A 103 -7.68 16.98 6.46
N ASP A 104 -7.66 18.30 6.57
CA ASP A 104 -7.96 19.06 7.79
C ASP A 104 -9.40 19.59 7.71
N ASP A 105 -10.30 19.02 8.52
CA ASP A 105 -11.73 19.36 8.52
C ASP A 105 -11.95 20.81 9.00
N TRP A 106 -11.00 21.42 9.72
CA TRP A 106 -11.11 22.83 10.14
C TRP A 106 -10.84 23.82 9.00
N SER A 107 -9.86 23.53 8.15
CA SER A 107 -9.51 24.40 7.02
C SER A 107 -10.19 23.99 5.71
N GLY A 108 -10.76 22.79 5.63
CA GLY A 108 -11.34 22.23 4.42
C GLY A 108 -10.30 21.92 3.34
N ARG A 109 -9.03 21.74 3.73
CA ARG A 109 -7.90 21.59 2.81
C ARG A 109 -7.14 20.28 3.03
N ILE A 110 -6.37 19.91 2.01
CA ILE A 110 -5.48 18.76 2.02
C ILE A 110 -4.22 19.12 2.80
N VAL A 111 -3.89 18.26 3.76
CA VAL A 111 -2.61 18.27 4.47
C VAL A 111 -1.56 17.56 3.63
N SER A 112 -1.84 16.31 3.25
CA SER A 112 -0.89 15.46 2.52
C SER A 112 -1.60 14.44 1.64
N THR A 113 -0.94 14.07 0.56
CA THR A 113 -1.33 12.94 -0.31
C THR A 113 -0.22 11.89 -0.39
N HIS A 114 0.78 11.94 0.49
CA HIS A 114 1.89 11.00 0.49
C HIS A 114 1.71 9.97 1.60
N ALA A 115 1.37 8.73 1.23
CA ALA A 115 0.94 7.70 2.17
C ALA A 115 1.92 7.41 3.30
N ARG A 116 3.22 7.34 3.01
CA ARG A 116 4.26 7.08 4.03
C ARG A 116 4.40 8.24 5.02
N ASP A 117 4.33 9.49 4.54
CA ASP A 117 4.33 10.67 5.41
C ASP A 117 3.05 10.73 6.26
N ILE A 118 1.90 10.42 5.66
CA ILE A 118 0.62 10.36 6.37
C ILE A 118 0.69 9.30 7.47
N LEU A 119 1.15 8.08 7.18
CA LEU A 119 1.23 7.01 8.17
C LEU A 119 2.16 7.40 9.34
N ARG A 120 3.31 7.99 9.04
CA ARG A 120 4.25 8.50 10.05
C ARG A 120 3.67 9.64 10.89
N ASP A 121 2.81 10.45 10.31
CA ASP A 121 2.12 11.52 11.01
C ASP A 121 0.94 11.01 11.84
N LEU A 122 0.26 9.95 11.40
CA LEU A 122 -0.79 9.27 12.17
C LEU A 122 -0.23 8.60 13.43
N ASP A 123 0.99 8.08 13.38
CA ASP A 123 1.71 7.53 14.55
C ASP A 123 1.83 8.55 15.69
N ARG A 124 1.76 9.85 15.40
CA ARG A 124 1.80 10.93 16.40
C ARG A 124 0.52 11.11 17.20
N PHE A 125 -0.61 10.56 16.74
CA PHE A 125 -1.88 10.61 17.47
C PHE A 125 -2.00 9.55 18.54
N ALA A 126 -1.12 8.53 18.53
CA ALA A 126 -1.07 7.53 19.57
C ALA A 126 -0.61 8.18 20.88
N TYR A 127 -1.58 8.57 21.72
CA TYR A 127 -1.33 9.21 23.00
C TYR A 127 -1.22 8.20 24.15
N ASP A 128 -1.74 6.98 23.96
CA ASP A 128 -2.00 6.03 25.07
C ASP A 128 -1.86 4.54 24.67
N GLY A 129 -1.28 4.24 23.49
CA GLY A 129 -1.19 2.87 22.96
C GLY A 129 0.21 2.26 23.12
N ASP A 130 0.27 0.98 23.46
CA ASP A 130 1.50 0.15 23.43
C ASP A 130 2.10 0.00 22.02
N THR A 131 1.34 0.35 20.96
CA THR A 131 1.74 0.18 19.57
C THR A 131 2.32 1.48 18.99
N CYS A 132 3.59 1.44 18.59
CA CYS A 132 4.27 2.50 17.85
C CYS A 132 4.87 1.90 16.58
N LEU A 133 4.47 2.44 15.41
CA LEU A 133 4.92 1.95 14.11
C LEU A 133 6.26 2.55 13.67
N TYR A 134 6.65 3.70 14.24
CA TYR A 134 7.96 4.32 14.02
C TYR A 134 8.73 4.51 15.34
N PRO A 135 9.18 3.42 16.01
CA PRO A 135 10.00 3.54 17.19
C PRO A 135 11.29 4.32 16.92
N CYS A 136 11.78 5.06 17.93
CA CYS A 136 13.00 5.86 17.82
C CYS A 136 14.18 5.00 17.35
N GLY A 137 14.87 5.42 16.27
CA GLY A 137 16.07 4.77 15.76
C GLY A 137 15.79 3.69 14.70
N THR A 138 14.52 3.45 14.34
CA THR A 138 14.14 2.45 13.33
C THR A 138 13.97 3.03 11.93
N GLU A 139 14.03 4.36 11.78
CA GLU A 139 13.76 5.07 10.53
C GLU A 139 14.57 4.54 9.35
N SER A 140 15.88 4.37 9.52
CA SER A 140 16.76 3.90 8.45
C SER A 140 16.44 2.48 8.00
N VAL A 141 16.00 1.63 8.93
CA VAL A 141 15.60 0.25 8.63
C VAL A 141 14.27 0.23 7.89
N ILE A 142 13.30 1.03 8.35
CA ILE A 142 11.99 1.16 7.68
C ILE A 142 12.18 1.70 6.26
N GLU A 143 12.94 2.78 6.08
CA GLU A 143 13.24 3.36 4.76
C GLU A 143 13.99 2.36 3.85
N ALA A 144 14.85 1.49 4.42
CA ALA A 144 15.51 0.44 3.66
C ALA A 144 14.54 -0.65 3.19
N VAL A 145 13.57 -1.03 4.02
CA VAL A 145 12.51 -1.98 3.64
C VAL A 145 11.59 -1.37 2.59
N GLU A 146 11.18 -0.11 2.75
CA GLU A 146 10.40 0.64 1.76
C GLU A 146 11.06 0.65 0.40
N ARG A 147 12.36 0.98 0.33
CA ARG A 147 13.11 0.98 -0.92
C ARG A 147 13.21 -0.41 -1.53
N MET A 148 13.48 -1.42 -0.70
CA MET A 148 13.56 -2.81 -1.15
C MET A 148 12.22 -3.31 -1.71
N CYS A 149 11.09 -2.91 -1.12
CA CYS A 149 9.75 -3.25 -1.62
C CYS A 149 9.47 -2.53 -2.94
N THR A 150 9.75 -1.23 -3.04
CA THR A 150 9.53 -0.46 -4.26
C THR A 150 10.42 -0.94 -5.41
N GLU A 151 11.75 -0.87 -5.25
CA GLU A 151 12.70 -1.17 -6.34
C GLU A 151 12.82 -2.68 -6.59
N GLY A 152 12.91 -3.46 -5.50
CA GLY A 152 13.22 -4.89 -5.57
C GLY A 152 12.02 -5.80 -5.77
N ILE A 153 10.79 -5.33 -5.58
CA ILE A 153 9.57 -6.12 -5.76
C ILE A 153 8.62 -5.45 -6.74
N GLU A 154 8.10 -4.26 -6.44
CA GLU A 154 7.07 -3.59 -7.25
C GLU A 154 7.58 -3.28 -8.66
N GLU A 155 8.69 -2.55 -8.77
CA GLU A 155 9.28 -2.17 -10.05
C GLU A 155 9.83 -3.38 -10.82
N ALA A 156 10.47 -4.31 -10.11
CA ALA A 156 10.99 -5.54 -10.70
C ALA A 156 9.86 -6.42 -11.29
N ALA A 157 8.78 -6.63 -10.55
CA ALA A 157 7.63 -7.40 -11.03
C ALA A 157 6.90 -6.68 -12.17
N GLN A 158 6.76 -5.35 -12.10
CA GLN A 158 6.20 -4.54 -13.18
C GLN A 158 7.03 -4.63 -14.46
N SER A 159 8.37 -4.59 -14.35
CA SER A 159 9.28 -4.69 -15.49
C SER A 159 9.26 -6.10 -16.11
N ALA A 160 9.25 -7.14 -15.27
CA ALA A 160 9.14 -8.53 -15.73
C ALA A 160 7.80 -8.82 -16.43
N GLY A 161 6.70 -8.25 -15.93
CA GLY A 161 5.35 -8.41 -16.49
C GLY A 161 5.00 -7.47 -17.64
N ARG A 162 5.90 -6.54 -18.01
CA ARG A 162 5.63 -5.56 -19.08
C ARG A 162 5.55 -6.27 -20.44
N ALA A 163 4.45 -6.01 -21.15
CA ALA A 163 4.22 -6.52 -22.49
C ALA A 163 5.26 -5.95 -23.47
N GLY A 164 5.83 -6.80 -24.32
CA GLY A 164 6.82 -6.38 -25.32
C GLY A 164 8.25 -6.19 -24.79
N THR A 165 8.51 -6.39 -23.49
CA THR A 165 9.87 -6.38 -22.93
C THR A 165 10.72 -7.52 -23.49
N ASP A 166 11.99 -7.24 -23.77
CA ASP A 166 13.01 -8.19 -24.23
C ASP A 166 13.11 -9.37 -23.23
N PRO A 167 13.14 -10.63 -23.69
CA PRO A 167 13.42 -11.78 -22.82
C PRO A 167 14.60 -11.60 -21.85
N ALA A 168 15.69 -10.96 -22.25
CA ALA A 168 16.85 -10.73 -21.40
C ALA A 168 16.55 -9.72 -20.28
N GLU A 169 15.85 -8.63 -20.60
CA GLU A 169 15.41 -7.63 -19.62
C GLU A 169 14.38 -8.22 -18.64
N ARG A 170 13.43 -9.00 -19.14
CA ARG A 170 12.46 -9.73 -18.33
C ARG A 170 13.16 -10.69 -17.36
N ALA A 171 14.14 -11.45 -17.83
CA ALA A 171 14.89 -12.38 -17.00
C ALA A 171 15.69 -11.64 -15.92
N ALA A 172 16.36 -10.53 -16.26
CA ALA A 172 17.09 -9.71 -15.30
C ALA A 172 16.16 -9.13 -14.21
N ALA A 173 15.00 -8.59 -14.60
CA ALA A 173 13.99 -8.09 -13.66
C ALA A 173 13.46 -9.20 -12.74
N LEU A 174 13.22 -10.40 -13.27
CA LEU A 174 12.80 -11.54 -12.48
C LEU A 174 13.88 -11.98 -11.48
N GLU A 175 15.16 -11.97 -11.85
CA GLU A 175 16.25 -12.28 -10.92
C GLU A 175 16.38 -11.24 -9.80
N VAL A 176 16.14 -9.95 -10.08
CA VAL A 176 16.06 -8.92 -9.03
C VAL A 176 14.90 -9.20 -8.06
N LEU A 177 13.73 -9.55 -8.60
CA LEU A 177 12.56 -9.91 -7.80
C LEU A 177 12.83 -11.11 -6.91
N ILE A 178 13.24 -12.24 -7.50
CA ILE A 178 13.49 -13.48 -6.76
C ILE A 178 14.66 -13.31 -5.77
N GLY A 179 15.72 -12.59 -6.15
CA GLY A 179 16.83 -12.29 -5.25
C GLY A 179 16.40 -11.45 -4.05
N THR A 180 15.47 -10.51 -4.24
CA THR A 180 14.91 -9.69 -3.15
C THR A 180 14.03 -10.51 -2.22
N LEU A 181 13.12 -11.32 -2.77
CA LEU A 181 12.29 -12.24 -1.99
C LEU A 181 13.15 -13.23 -1.19
N GLY A 182 14.23 -13.75 -1.77
CA GLY A 182 15.17 -14.64 -1.09
C GLY A 182 15.94 -13.99 0.05
N ARG A 183 16.21 -12.67 -0.02
CA ARG A 183 16.79 -11.91 1.11
C ARG A 183 15.79 -11.78 2.26
N LEU A 184 14.54 -11.47 1.94
CA LEU A 184 13.44 -11.37 2.90
C LEU A 184 13.13 -12.72 3.55
N GLU A 185 13.05 -13.79 2.77
CA GLU A 185 12.88 -15.17 3.23
C GLU A 185 13.91 -15.51 4.30
N ARG A 186 15.20 -15.30 4.02
CA ARG A 186 16.27 -15.58 4.99
C ARG A 186 16.15 -14.76 6.27
N ARG A 187 15.73 -13.49 6.18
CA ARG A 187 15.54 -12.63 7.36
C ARG A 187 14.37 -13.12 8.22
N LEU A 188 13.33 -13.67 7.60
CA LEU A 188 12.09 -14.09 8.27
C LEU A 188 12.11 -15.57 8.73
N LEU A 189 13.20 -16.31 8.52
CA LEU A 189 13.35 -17.67 9.04
C LEU A 189 13.36 -17.69 10.57
N ASP A 190 14.06 -16.72 11.19
CA ASP A 190 14.28 -16.67 12.63
C ASP A 190 13.65 -15.44 13.30
N ALA A 191 12.89 -14.63 12.55
CA ALA A 191 12.32 -13.36 13.05
C ALA A 191 10.79 -13.34 12.93
N GLU A 192 10.13 -12.88 14.00
CA GLU A 192 8.68 -12.68 13.98
C GLU A 192 8.28 -11.48 13.11
N TYR A 193 9.08 -10.41 13.18
CA TYR A 193 8.91 -9.13 12.48
C TYR A 193 10.21 -8.69 11.79
N LEU A 194 10.11 -7.65 10.97
CA LEU A 194 11.28 -7.11 10.26
C LEU A 194 12.21 -6.31 11.17
N VAL A 195 11.71 -5.70 12.24
CA VAL A 195 12.49 -4.82 13.12
C VAL A 195 12.38 -5.30 14.56
N ASP A 196 13.45 -5.94 15.04
CA ASP A 196 13.49 -6.62 16.34
C ASP A 196 12.25 -7.55 16.51
N ASP A 197 11.67 -7.60 17.71
CA ASP A 197 10.46 -8.35 18.01
C ASP A 197 9.20 -7.46 17.99
N ARG A 198 9.18 -6.41 17.16
CA ARG A 198 8.10 -5.42 17.14
C ARG A 198 7.50 -5.27 15.76
N LEU A 199 6.18 -5.20 15.71
CA LEU A 199 5.47 -4.81 14.49
C LEU A 199 5.68 -3.31 14.23
N THR A 200 6.23 -2.98 13.07
CA THR A 200 6.54 -1.61 12.66
C THR A 200 5.92 -1.26 11.30
N ALA A 201 6.10 -0.02 10.84
CA ALA A 201 5.72 0.37 9.49
C ALA A 201 6.43 -0.44 8.40
N ALA A 202 7.62 -1.02 8.68
CA ALA A 202 8.29 -1.92 7.74
C ALA A 202 7.47 -3.18 7.46
N ASP A 203 6.82 -3.74 8.48
CA ASP A 203 5.99 -4.93 8.35
C ASP A 203 4.72 -4.65 7.55
N VAL A 204 4.09 -3.50 7.82
CA VAL A 204 2.96 -3.01 7.02
C VAL A 204 3.40 -2.81 5.57
N GLU A 205 4.59 -2.23 5.35
CA GLU A 205 5.13 -2.00 4.02
C GLU A 205 5.28 -3.30 3.24
N LEU A 206 6.01 -4.26 3.80
CA LEU A 206 6.25 -5.55 3.15
C LEU A 206 4.94 -6.30 2.92
N TRP A 207 4.05 -6.35 3.92
CA TRP A 207 2.81 -7.11 3.81
C TRP A 207 1.93 -6.61 2.66
N VAL A 208 1.75 -5.29 2.53
CA VAL A 208 0.99 -4.71 1.42
C VAL A 208 1.64 -5.02 0.06
N THR A 209 2.96 -4.96 -0.02
CA THR A 209 3.70 -5.31 -1.24
C THR A 209 3.52 -6.78 -1.60
N LEU A 210 3.49 -7.70 -0.63
CA LEU A 210 3.20 -9.12 -0.88
C LEU A 210 1.76 -9.37 -1.32
N VAL A 211 0.79 -8.64 -0.74
CA VAL A 211 -0.60 -8.65 -1.23
C VAL A 211 -0.63 -8.24 -2.70
N GLN A 212 -0.02 -7.11 -3.07
CA GLN A 212 0.02 -6.67 -4.48
C GLN A 212 0.76 -7.65 -5.39
N LEU A 213 1.83 -8.28 -4.90
CA LEU A 213 2.55 -9.30 -5.67
C LEU A 213 1.64 -10.47 -6.05
N ASP A 214 0.85 -10.98 -5.11
CA ASP A 214 -0.07 -12.09 -5.33
C ASP A 214 -1.42 -11.68 -5.93
N THR A 215 -1.88 -10.44 -5.83
CA THR A 215 -3.21 -10.07 -6.36
C THR A 215 -3.15 -9.34 -7.70
N VAL A 216 -2.02 -8.71 -8.02
CA VAL A 216 -1.86 -7.83 -9.19
C VAL A 216 -0.68 -8.27 -10.05
N HIS A 217 0.53 -8.30 -9.49
CA HIS A 217 1.72 -8.50 -10.31
C HIS A 217 1.80 -9.92 -10.88
N ARG A 218 1.39 -10.95 -10.12
CA ARG A 218 1.40 -12.35 -10.60
C ARG A 218 0.59 -12.55 -11.87
N CYS A 219 -0.44 -11.73 -12.10
CA CYS A 219 -1.30 -11.83 -13.29
C CYS A 219 -0.53 -11.57 -14.59
N HIS A 220 0.64 -10.95 -14.51
CA HIS A 220 1.50 -10.64 -15.66
C HIS A 220 2.79 -11.46 -15.71
N LEU A 221 2.99 -12.38 -14.76
CA LEU A 221 4.16 -13.25 -14.72
C LEU A 221 3.81 -14.63 -15.32
N ASP A 222 4.83 -15.34 -15.81
CA ASP A 222 4.66 -16.72 -16.25
C ASP A 222 4.49 -17.67 -15.04
N ALA A 223 4.00 -18.88 -15.30
CA ALA A 223 3.72 -19.85 -14.24
C ALA A 223 5.00 -20.30 -13.50
N SER A 224 6.15 -20.36 -14.18
CA SER A 224 7.41 -20.77 -13.57
C SER A 224 7.95 -19.70 -12.62
N ALA A 225 7.84 -18.42 -12.97
CA ALA A 225 8.13 -17.29 -12.09
C ALA A 225 7.23 -17.32 -10.85
N VAL A 226 5.92 -17.48 -11.03
CA VAL A 226 4.98 -17.55 -9.89
C VAL A 226 5.29 -18.75 -8.99
N HIS A 227 5.66 -19.90 -9.55
CA HIS A 227 6.09 -21.06 -8.75
C HIS A 227 7.35 -20.76 -7.93
N ARG A 228 8.34 -20.07 -8.51
CA ARG A 228 9.54 -19.63 -7.76
C ARG A 228 9.19 -18.64 -6.64
N ILE A 229 8.26 -17.71 -6.89
CA ILE A 229 7.77 -16.77 -5.87
C ILE A 229 7.08 -17.54 -4.73
N ALA A 230 6.20 -18.49 -5.06
CA ALA A 230 5.49 -19.31 -4.08
C ALA A 230 6.41 -20.18 -3.21
N GLY A 231 7.62 -20.50 -3.69
CA GLY A 231 8.63 -21.28 -2.95
C GLY A 231 9.26 -20.59 -1.73
N HIS A 232 8.97 -19.31 -1.48
CA HIS A 232 9.46 -18.56 -0.29
C HIS A 232 8.54 -18.81 0.92
N HIS A 233 8.66 -19.99 1.54
CA HIS A 233 7.71 -20.49 2.52
C HIS A 233 7.67 -19.66 3.82
N ALA A 234 8.80 -19.17 4.33
CA ALA A 234 8.83 -18.36 5.55
C ALA A 234 8.19 -16.99 5.31
N LEU A 235 8.40 -16.40 4.14
CA LEU A 235 7.80 -15.14 3.70
C LEU A 235 6.27 -15.25 3.59
N TRP A 236 5.77 -16.33 2.97
CA TRP A 236 4.32 -16.55 2.89
C TRP A 236 3.72 -16.94 4.24
N ALA A 237 4.45 -17.66 5.10
CA ALA A 237 4.02 -17.90 6.48
C ALA A 237 3.91 -16.60 7.27
N TYR A 238 4.88 -15.69 7.13
CA TYR A 238 4.84 -14.34 7.70
C TYR A 238 3.63 -13.54 7.20
N ALA A 239 3.39 -13.53 5.89
CA ALA A 239 2.24 -12.84 5.29
C ALA A 239 0.90 -13.37 5.84
N ARG A 240 0.76 -14.69 6.00
CA ARG A 240 -0.41 -15.33 6.63
C ARG A 240 -0.60 -14.90 8.07
N ARG A 241 0.46 -14.93 8.89
CA ARG A 241 0.38 -14.54 10.31
C ARG A 241 -0.12 -13.11 10.45
N LEU A 242 0.38 -12.20 9.61
CA LEU A 242 -0.10 -10.82 9.59
C LEU A 242 -1.55 -10.73 9.12
N ALA A 243 -1.92 -11.42 8.03
CA ALA A 243 -3.30 -11.42 7.52
C ALA A 243 -4.33 -11.92 8.56
N ALA A 244 -3.95 -12.88 9.41
CA ALA A 244 -4.80 -13.40 10.48
C ALA A 244 -5.08 -12.38 11.61
N ARG A 245 -4.35 -11.26 11.66
CA ARG A 245 -4.61 -10.19 12.62
C ARG A 245 -5.76 -9.32 12.10
N PRO A 246 -6.76 -8.96 12.94
CA PRO A 246 -7.88 -8.11 12.52
C PRO A 246 -7.45 -6.80 11.86
N ALA A 247 -6.36 -6.18 12.34
CA ALA A 247 -5.84 -4.93 11.80
C ALA A 247 -5.32 -5.02 10.36
N PHE A 248 -5.07 -6.23 9.83
CA PHE A 248 -4.59 -6.48 8.48
C PHE A 248 -5.69 -7.08 7.60
N GLY A 249 -6.15 -8.29 7.93
CA GLY A 249 -7.02 -9.10 7.08
C GLY A 249 -8.34 -8.41 6.72
N ARG A 250 -8.95 -7.68 7.67
CA ARG A 250 -10.26 -7.02 7.47
C ARG A 250 -10.29 -6.00 6.34
N HIS A 251 -9.13 -5.49 5.93
CA HIS A 251 -9.01 -4.44 4.91
C HIS A 251 -8.77 -4.99 3.51
N VAL A 252 -8.52 -6.30 3.35
CA VAL A 252 -8.23 -6.90 2.05
C VAL A 252 -9.52 -7.06 1.25
N ASP A 253 -9.80 -6.11 0.36
CA ASP A 253 -10.88 -6.17 -0.63
C ASP A 253 -10.35 -6.77 -1.94
N LEU A 254 -10.25 -8.11 -2.02
CA LEU A 254 -9.74 -8.81 -3.20
C LEU A 254 -10.53 -8.45 -4.47
N ASP A 255 -11.85 -8.38 -4.36
CA ASP A 255 -12.72 -8.02 -5.48
C ASP A 255 -12.46 -6.57 -5.93
N GLY A 256 -12.32 -5.64 -5.00
CA GLY A 256 -11.96 -4.25 -5.28
C GLY A 256 -10.59 -4.11 -5.92
N ILE A 257 -9.59 -4.83 -5.41
CA ILE A 257 -8.24 -4.86 -6.00
C ILE A 257 -8.32 -5.38 -7.44
N SER A 258 -9.02 -6.48 -7.69
CA SER A 258 -9.19 -7.04 -9.03
C SER A 258 -9.91 -6.08 -9.96
N ARG A 259 -11.06 -5.51 -9.55
CA ARG A 259 -11.80 -4.53 -10.36
C ARG A 259 -10.95 -3.30 -10.69
N ARG A 260 -10.20 -2.79 -9.71
CA ARG A 260 -9.29 -1.66 -9.92
C ARG A 260 -8.16 -2.00 -10.87
N HIS A 261 -7.60 -3.19 -10.75
CA HIS A 261 -6.56 -3.68 -11.64
C HIS A 261 -7.07 -3.79 -13.07
N HIS A 262 -8.16 -4.52 -13.32
CA HIS A 262 -8.74 -4.67 -14.66
C HIS A 262 -9.24 -3.35 -15.25
N GLY A 263 -9.78 -2.45 -14.44
CA GLY A 263 -10.24 -1.14 -14.91
C GLY A 263 -9.12 -0.20 -15.38
N ARG A 264 -7.85 -0.47 -15.01
CA ARG A 264 -6.68 0.35 -15.41
C ARG A 264 -5.62 -0.40 -16.19
N CYS A 265 -5.60 -1.73 -16.13
CA CYS A 265 -4.60 -2.54 -16.79
C CYS A 265 -4.91 -2.64 -18.28
N GLN A 266 -3.95 -2.24 -19.11
CA GLN A 266 -3.96 -2.44 -20.56
C GLN A 266 -3.06 -3.61 -20.99
N GLY A 267 -2.42 -4.29 -20.02
CA GLY A 267 -1.51 -5.40 -20.25
C GLY A 267 -2.25 -6.71 -20.49
N LEU A 268 -1.59 -7.65 -21.16
CA LEU A 268 -2.09 -9.02 -21.31
C LEU A 268 -1.87 -9.79 -20.01
N GLU A 269 -2.90 -10.53 -19.57
CA GLU A 269 -2.73 -11.52 -18.52
C GLU A 269 -1.89 -12.69 -19.02
N ALA A 270 -1.02 -13.20 -18.15
CA ALA A 270 -0.14 -14.33 -18.38
C ALA A 270 -0.61 -15.56 -17.59
N ALA A 271 0.03 -16.71 -17.84
CA ALA A 271 -0.34 -17.97 -17.19
C ALA A 271 -0.26 -17.93 -15.65
N GLY A 272 0.52 -17.02 -15.05
CA GLY A 272 0.60 -16.82 -13.61
C GLY A 272 -0.72 -16.35 -12.97
N ALA A 273 -1.65 -15.80 -13.74
CA ALA A 273 -2.99 -15.43 -13.29
C ALA A 273 -3.81 -16.63 -12.76
N ALA A 274 -3.47 -17.86 -13.15
CA ALA A 274 -4.15 -19.06 -12.66
C ALA A 274 -3.57 -19.62 -11.34
N VAL A 275 -2.41 -19.13 -10.88
CA VAL A 275 -1.70 -19.66 -9.72
C VAL A 275 -1.86 -18.70 -8.55
N GLN A 276 -2.85 -18.93 -7.69
CA GLN A 276 -2.98 -18.20 -6.43
C GLN A 276 -1.95 -18.72 -5.43
N ILE A 277 -1.15 -17.82 -4.85
CA ILE A 277 -0.12 -18.21 -3.88
C ILE A 277 -0.72 -18.35 -2.49
N LEU A 278 -1.58 -17.40 -2.08
CA LEU A 278 -2.20 -17.40 -0.77
C LEU A 278 -3.71 -17.20 -0.82
N ASP A 279 -4.44 -17.97 -0.01
CA ASP A 279 -5.86 -17.71 0.26
C ASP A 279 -6.01 -16.58 1.30
N TRP A 280 -5.91 -15.34 0.82
CA TRP A 280 -6.06 -14.15 1.65
C TRP A 280 -7.44 -14.06 2.32
N ALA A 281 -8.49 -14.53 1.64
CA ALA A 281 -9.86 -14.46 2.16
C ALA A 281 -10.04 -15.41 3.35
N GLY A 282 -9.53 -16.63 3.25
CA GLY A 282 -9.54 -17.60 4.35
C GLY A 282 -8.81 -17.07 5.59
N HIS A 283 -7.65 -16.46 5.40
CA HIS A 283 -6.86 -15.93 6.52
C HIS A 283 -7.42 -14.64 7.13
N ALA A 284 -8.18 -13.85 6.37
CA ALA A 284 -8.87 -12.68 6.91
C ALA A 284 -10.08 -13.05 7.81
N ALA A 285 -10.70 -14.20 7.56
CA ALA A 285 -11.91 -14.65 8.27
C ALA A 285 -11.62 -15.36 9.61
N ASP A 286 -10.45 -16.00 9.76
CA ASP A 286 -10.06 -16.75 10.96
C ASP A 286 -9.62 -15.89 12.15
N ALA A 287 -9.75 -14.57 12.06
CA ALA A 287 -9.41 -13.67 13.16
C ALA A 287 -10.39 -13.85 14.33
N PRO A 288 -9.95 -14.32 15.51
CA PRO A 288 -10.84 -14.43 16.66
C PRO A 288 -11.34 -13.04 17.06
N ASP A 289 -12.66 -12.88 17.09
CA ASP A 289 -13.34 -11.68 17.59
C ASP A 289 -13.02 -11.52 19.09
N THR A 290 -12.00 -10.71 19.38
CA THR A 290 -11.58 -10.39 20.75
C THR A 290 -12.46 -9.34 21.40
N SER A 291 -13.54 -8.89 20.73
CA SER A 291 -14.50 -7.92 21.29
C SER A 291 -15.54 -8.53 22.25
N ARG A 292 -15.40 -9.80 22.62
CA ARG A 292 -16.20 -10.44 23.69
C ARG A 292 -15.33 -10.97 24.83
N ARG A 293 -14.77 -10.08 25.66
CA ARG A 293 -14.46 -10.36 27.07
C ARG A 293 -14.64 -9.12 27.92
#